data_AF-A0A7C3ZNK7-F1
#
_entry.id   AF-A0A7C3ZNK7-F1
#
_cell.length_a   1.000
_cell.length_b   1.000
_cell.length_c   1.000
_cell.angle_alpha   90.00
_cell.angle_beta   90.00
_cell.angle_gamma   90.00
#
_symmetry.space_group_name_H-M   'P 1'
#
loop_
_entity.id
_entity.type
_entity.pdbx_description
1 polymer ?
#
loop_
_entity_poly.entity_id
_entity_poly.type
_entity_poly.pdbx_seq_one_letter_code
_entity_poly.pdbx_strand_id
1 'polypeptide(L)' 'MEEVYIVEYARTPFSRSRPKNPERDVFHRIRGDELMAMVL' A
#
# COMPACT_ATOMS: atom_id res chain seq x y z
N MET A 1 22.08 19.80 -15.92
CA MET A 1 21.50 18.59 -15.33
C MET A 1 21.15 18.97 -13.92
N GLU A 2 19.87 18.95 -13.58
CA GLU A 2 19.41 19.37 -12.26
C GLU A 2 19.51 18.21 -11.27
N GLU A 3 19.91 18.50 -10.03
CA GLU A 3 19.84 17.55 -8.93
C GLU A 3 18.42 17.48 -8.39
N VAL A 4 17.86 16.27 -8.37
CA VAL A 4 16.49 16.01 -7.91
C VAL A 4 16.53 14.95 -6.82
N TYR A 5 15.80 15.20 -5.74
CA TYR A 5 15.76 14.34 -4.56
C TYR A 5 14.32 14.00 -4.16
N ILE A 6 14.11 12.78 -3.65
CA ILE A 6 12.88 12.37 -2.99
C ILE A 6 13.00 12.76 -1.51
N VAL A 7 12.17 13.70 -1.07
CA VAL A 7 12.21 14.21 0.31
C VAL A 7 11.34 13.40 1.27
N GLU A 8 10.33 12.70 0.75
CA GLU A 8 9.42 11.88 1.55
C GLU A 8 8.74 10.78 0.70
N TYR A 9 8.35 9.68 1.36
CA TYR A 9 7.65 8.56 0.74
C TYR A 9 6.70 7.88 1.74
N ALA A 10 5.43 7.77 1.35
CA ALA A 10 4.42 7.00 2.07
C ALA A 10 3.91 5.84 1.21
N ARG A 11 3.61 4.71 1.85
CA ARG A 11 2.97 3.57 1.19
C ARG A 11 2.11 2.77 2.14
N THR A 12 1.12 2.09 1.58
CA THR A 12 0.40 1.04 2.28
C THR A 12 1.38 -0.11 2.61
N PRO A 13 1.34 -0.68 3.83
CA PRO A 13 2.09 -1.90 4.09
C PRO A 13 1.58 -3.00 3.16
N PHE A 14 2.50 -3.62 2.41
CA PHE A 14 2.16 -4.83 1.68
C PHE A 14 2.00 -5.95 2.69
N SER A 15 0.77 -6.34 2.98
CA SER A 15 0.55 -7.70 3.46
C SER A 15 1.09 -8.64 2.38
N ARG A 16 1.80 -9.71 2.80
CA ARG A 16 2.13 -10.80 1.87
C ARG A 16 0.81 -11.23 1.25
N SER A 17 0.62 -11.03 -0.05
CA SER A 17 -0.61 -11.41 -0.73
C SER A 17 -0.89 -12.87 -0.40
N ARG A 18 -2.03 -13.12 0.25
CA ARG A 18 -2.50 -14.45 0.64
C ARG A 18 -3.80 -14.74 -0.10
N PRO A 19 -3.77 -15.01 -1.42
CA PRO A 19 -5.00 -15.25 -2.19
C PRO A 19 -5.82 -16.41 -1.63
N LYS A 20 -5.15 -17.39 -1.03
CA LYS A 20 -5.75 -18.58 -0.42
C LYS A 20 -6.24 -18.36 1.03
N ASN A 21 -5.80 -17.28 1.69
CA ASN A 21 -6.09 -16.97 3.10
C ASN A 21 -6.24 -15.45 3.30
N PRO A 22 -7.22 -14.82 2.62
CA PRO A 22 -7.41 -13.37 2.67
C PRO A 22 -7.65 -12.86 4.10
N GLU A 23 -8.29 -13.63 4.97
CA GLU A 23 -8.55 -13.28 6.37
C GLU A 23 -7.29 -12.96 7.19
N ARG A 24 -6.12 -13.42 6.74
CA ARG A 24 -4.83 -13.18 7.40
C ARG A 24 -4.12 -11.91 6.90
N ASP A 25 -4.70 -11.24 5.92
CA ASP A 25 -4.29 -9.94 5.43
C ASP A 25 -5.11 -8.86 6.14
N VAL A 26 -4.45 -7.88 6.75
CA VAL A 26 -5.13 -6.81 7.52
C VAL A 26 -6.03 -5.96 6.64
N PHE A 27 -5.73 -5.86 5.34
CA PHE A 27 -6.42 -5.00 4.40
C PHE A 27 -7.37 -5.76 3.45
N HIS A 28 -7.58 -7.07 3.64
CA HIS A 28 -8.37 -7.89 2.71
C HIS A 28 -9.81 -7.43 2.46
N ARG A 29 -10.36 -6.61 3.36
CA ARG A 29 -11.73 -6.08 3.27
C ARG A 29 -11.80 -4.72 2.58
N ILE A 30 -10.66 -4.12 2.26
CA ILE A 30 -10.57 -2.81 1.62
C ILE A 30 -10.12 -3.05 0.18
N ARG A 31 -10.79 -2.43 -0.79
CA ARG A 31 -10.33 -2.49 -2.17
C ARG A 31 -9.02 -1.73 -2.33
N GLY A 32 -8.16 -2.19 -3.24
CA GLY A 32 -6.82 -1.63 -3.40
C GLY A 32 -6.78 -0.15 -3.77
N ASP A 33 -7.77 0.33 -4.54
CA ASP A 33 -7.94 1.74 -4.90
C ASP A 33 -8.33 2.61 -3.68
N GLU A 34 -9.27 2.14 -2.87
CA GLU A 34 -9.66 2.79 -1.62
C GLU A 34 -8.50 2.82 -0.61
N LEU A 35 -7.76 1.70 -0.50
CA LEU A 35 -6.60 1.59 0.37
C LEU A 35 -5.49 2.57 -0.03
N MET A 36 -5.28 2.80 -1.33
CA MET A 36 -4.31 3.77 -1.82
C MET A 36 -4.71 5.21 -1.47
N ALA A 37 -6.01 5.53 -1.53
CA ALA A 37 -6.53 6.85 -1.17
C ALA A 37 -6.42 7.16 0.35
N MET A 38 -6.23 6.15 1.21
CA MET A 38 -6.04 6.34 2.66
C MET A 38 -4.62 6.72 3.07
N VAL A 39 -3.63 6.57 2.18
CA VAL A 39 -2.19 6.77 2.49
C VAL A 39 -1.59 7.93 1.71
N LEU A 40 -2.44 8.71 1.05
CA LEU A 40 -2.18 10.04 0.49
C LEU A 40 -2.87 11.09 1.38
#